data_AF-A0A8X8CMM6-F1
#
_entry.id   AF-A0A8X8CMM6-F1
#
_cell.length_a   1.000
_cell.length_b   1.000
_cell.length_c   1.000
_cell.angle_alpha   90.00
_cell.angle_beta   90.00
_cell.angle_gamma   90.00
#
_symmetry.space_group_name_H-M   'P 1'
#
loop_
_entity.id
_entity.type
_entity.pdbx_description
1 polymer ?
#
loop_
_entity_poly.entity_id
_entity_poly.type
_entity_poly.pdbx_seq_one_letter_code
_entity_poly.pdbx_strand_id
1 'polypeptide(L)'
;MIWNAWVGASGKNGMRRDWLIRSQATGHVFARATSTWVMMNEKTRRLSKMPEEVRAEISPWFIEKLAIHEDVSEKISKLDSNAKYVNSNLKPKRSDLVMNQHVNNVKYVRWMLETIPDQFLESHQLSGIILEYRRECGSSNIVQSLCEPDEDGILNSGLKQI
;
A
#
# COMPACT_ATOMS: atom_id res chain seq x y z
N MET A 1 -14.68 14.55 -10.69
CA MET A 1 -13.53 13.61 -10.67
C MET A 1 -14.08 12.22 -10.91
N ILE A 2 -13.41 11.39 -11.72
CA ILE A 2 -13.85 10.02 -12.02
C ILE A 2 -12.88 9.04 -11.39
N TRP A 3 -13.44 8.03 -10.70
CA TRP A 3 -12.71 6.91 -10.14
C TRP A 3 -13.13 5.64 -10.86
N ASN A 4 -12.18 4.98 -11.52
CA ASN A 4 -12.40 3.66 -12.08
C ASN A 4 -11.58 2.64 -11.29
N ALA A 5 -12.21 1.53 -10.96
CA ALA A 5 -11.56 0.38 -10.35
C ALA A 5 -11.94 -0.87 -11.13
N TRP A 6 -10.98 -1.77 -11.31
CA TRP A 6 -11.22 -3.08 -11.90
C TRP A 6 -10.35 -4.14 -11.23
N VAL A 7 -10.72 -5.40 -11.43
CA VAL A 7 -9.99 -6.55 -10.90
C VAL A 7 -9.39 -7.35 -12.05
N GLY A 8 -8.32 -8.06 -11.77
CA GLY A 8 -7.68 -8.96 -12.71
C GLY A 8 -7.02 -10.12 -11.97
N ALA A 9 -6.57 -11.12 -12.71
CA ALA A 9 -5.77 -12.20 -12.13
C ALA A 9 -4.37 -11.69 -11.74
N SER A 10 -3.82 -12.23 -10.65
CA SER A 10 -2.41 -12.02 -10.26
C SER A 10 -1.75 -13.37 -9.98
N GLY A 11 -1.07 -13.93 -10.98
CA GLY A 11 -0.50 -15.26 -10.90
C GLY A 11 -1.56 -16.35 -10.65
N LYS A 12 -1.15 -17.47 -10.06
CA LYS A 12 -2.06 -18.62 -9.85
C LYS A 12 -3.03 -18.42 -8.69
N ASN A 13 -2.66 -17.72 -7.63
CA ASN A 13 -3.44 -17.69 -6.37
C ASN A 13 -3.82 -16.28 -5.90
N GLY A 14 -3.44 -15.25 -6.64
CA GLY A 14 -3.71 -13.86 -6.29
C GLY A 14 -4.74 -13.21 -7.21
N MET A 15 -5.33 -12.13 -6.71
CA MET A 15 -6.16 -11.20 -7.46
C MET A 15 -5.49 -9.83 -7.43
N ARG A 16 -5.41 -9.18 -8.59
CA ARG A 16 -5.01 -7.78 -8.69
C ARG A 16 -6.25 -6.90 -8.62
N ARG A 17 -6.12 -5.75 -7.98
CA ARG A 17 -7.09 -4.65 -8.10
C ARG A 17 -6.35 -3.40 -8.53
N ASP A 18 -6.86 -2.76 -9.55
CA ASP A 18 -6.31 -1.55 -10.16
C ASP A 18 -7.27 -0.39 -10.00
N TRP A 19 -6.69 0.82 -9.90
CA TRP A 19 -7.44 2.07 -9.83
C TRP A 19 -6.84 3.13 -10.75
N LEU A 20 -7.72 3.93 -11.33
CA LEU A 20 -7.38 5.11 -12.12
C LEU A 20 -8.27 6.28 -11.69
N ILE A 21 -7.64 7.34 -11.21
CA ILE A 21 -8.31 8.57 -10.80
C ILE A 21 -7.99 9.66 -11.83
N ARG A 22 -9.02 10.25 -12.44
CA ARG A 22 -8.84 11.29 -13.46
C ARG A 22 -9.86 12.42 -13.39
N SER A 23 -9.51 13.55 -13.99
CA SER A 23 -10.42 14.65 -14.25
C SER A 23 -11.55 14.22 -15.17
N GLN A 24 -12.77 14.59 -14.82
CA GLN A 24 -13.93 14.36 -15.68
C GLN A 24 -13.92 15.30 -16.90
N ALA A 25 -13.51 16.55 -16.69
CA ALA A 25 -13.55 17.59 -17.72
C ALA A 25 -12.42 17.44 -18.74
N THR A 26 -11.21 17.09 -18.29
CA THR A 26 -10.01 17.10 -19.15
C THR A 26 -9.45 15.71 -19.42
N GLY A 27 -9.91 14.67 -18.71
CA GLY A 27 -9.32 13.33 -18.77
C GLY A 27 -7.94 13.19 -18.11
N HIS A 28 -7.36 14.29 -17.60
CA HIS A 28 -6.06 14.29 -16.93
C HIS A 28 -6.02 13.30 -15.76
N VAL A 29 -5.02 12.42 -15.74
CA VAL A 29 -4.87 11.39 -14.71
C VAL A 29 -4.15 11.97 -13.50
N PHE A 30 -4.82 11.93 -12.35
CA PHE A 30 -4.25 12.38 -11.07
C PHE A 30 -3.46 11.27 -10.39
N ALA A 31 -3.96 10.02 -10.43
CA ALA A 31 -3.31 8.90 -9.76
C ALA A 31 -3.65 7.56 -10.42
N ARG A 32 -2.69 6.63 -10.29
CA ARG A 32 -2.81 5.22 -10.62
C ARG A 32 -2.42 4.43 -9.39
N ALA A 33 -3.09 3.32 -9.14
CA ALA A 33 -2.71 2.41 -8.07
C ALA A 33 -2.99 0.98 -8.49
N THR A 34 -2.21 0.06 -7.95
CA THR A 34 -2.44 -1.37 -8.09
C THR A 34 -2.16 -2.05 -6.76
N SER A 35 -2.83 -3.16 -6.49
CA SER A 35 -2.60 -3.97 -5.30
C SER A 35 -2.85 -5.44 -5.58
N THR A 36 -2.11 -6.30 -4.88
CA THR A 36 -2.25 -7.75 -4.96
C THR A 36 -2.88 -8.28 -3.69
N TRP A 37 -3.92 -9.09 -3.86
CA TRP A 37 -4.71 -9.71 -2.80
C TRP A 37 -4.54 -11.22 -2.87
N VAL A 38 -4.42 -11.83 -1.70
CA VAL A 38 -4.23 -13.28 -1.55
C VAL A 38 -5.19 -13.81 -0.50
N MET A 39 -5.56 -15.08 -0.63
CA MET A 39 -6.40 -15.75 0.36
C MET A 39 -5.56 -16.17 1.58
N MET A 40 -6.09 -15.94 2.77
CA MET A 40 -5.49 -16.38 4.02
C MET A 40 -6.46 -17.33 4.74
N ASN A 41 -5.94 -18.44 5.24
CA ASN A 41 -6.71 -19.30 6.12
C ASN A 41 -6.80 -18.66 7.51
N GLU A 42 -8.01 -18.41 7.97
CA GLU A 42 -8.27 -17.70 9.24
C GLU A 42 -7.73 -18.45 10.47
N LYS A 43 -7.81 -19.79 10.48
CA LYS A 43 -7.38 -20.61 11.62
C LYS A 43 -5.87 -20.75 11.68
N THR A 44 -5.23 -21.06 10.55
CA THR A 44 -3.78 -21.33 10.51
C THR A 44 -2.94 -20.08 10.28
N ARG A 45 -3.55 -18.97 9.85
CA ARG A 45 -2.90 -17.71 9.47
C ARG A 45 -1.83 -17.88 8.39
N ARG A 46 -2.01 -18.89 7.53
CA ARG A 46 -1.16 -19.17 6.37
C ARG A 46 -1.88 -18.78 5.08
N LEU A 47 -1.08 -18.41 4.08
CA LEU A 47 -1.58 -18.23 2.73
C LEU A 47 -2.23 -19.53 2.24
N SER A 48 -3.41 -19.38 1.64
CA SER A 48 -4.17 -20.48 1.05
C SER A 48 -4.28 -20.28 -0.44
N LYS A 49 -4.43 -21.38 -1.18
CA LYS A 49 -4.93 -21.31 -2.55
C LYS A 49 -6.35 -20.75 -2.54
N MET A 50 -6.70 -20.05 -3.61
CA MET A 50 -8.09 -19.65 -3.86
C MET A 50 -8.91 -20.90 -4.22
N PRO A 51 -10.00 -21.20 -3.50
CA PRO A 51 -10.92 -22.28 -3.86
C PRO A 51 -11.47 -22.08 -5.28
N GLU A 52 -11.73 -23.17 -5.99
CA GLU A 52 -12.12 -23.10 -7.39
C GLU A 52 -13.50 -22.48 -7.55
N GLU A 53 -14.40 -22.72 -6.61
CA GLU A 53 -15.75 -22.14 -6.58
C GLU A 53 -15.68 -20.61 -6.49
N VAL A 54 -14.80 -20.09 -5.63
CA VAL A 54 -14.58 -18.64 -5.48
C VAL A 54 -13.94 -18.07 -6.74
N ARG A 55 -12.98 -18.77 -7.35
CA ARG A 55 -12.36 -18.36 -8.61
C ARG A 55 -13.40 -18.29 -9.73
N ALA A 56 -14.25 -19.30 -9.85
CA ALA A 56 -15.29 -19.36 -10.87
C ALA A 56 -16.28 -18.18 -10.76
N GLU A 57 -16.54 -17.70 -9.54
CA GLU A 57 -17.41 -16.54 -9.30
C GLU A 57 -16.76 -15.21 -9.71
N ILE A 58 -15.46 -15.03 -9.42
CA ILE A 58 -14.80 -13.73 -9.64
C ILE A 58 -14.11 -13.60 -11.00
N SER A 59 -13.65 -14.70 -11.59
CA SER A 59 -12.87 -14.68 -12.83
C SER A 59 -13.60 -14.10 -14.05
N PRO A 60 -14.94 -14.21 -14.21
CA PRO A 60 -15.65 -13.55 -15.31
C PRO A 60 -15.53 -12.01 -15.29
N TRP A 61 -15.20 -11.43 -14.13
CA TRP A 61 -15.03 -9.99 -13.95
C TRP A 61 -13.59 -9.51 -14.15
N PHE A 62 -12.66 -10.44 -14.43
CA PHE A 62 -11.26 -10.09 -14.60
C PHE A 62 -11.02 -9.34 -15.91
N ILE A 63 -10.34 -8.21 -15.79
CA ILE A 63 -9.94 -7.35 -16.89
C ILE A 63 -8.42 -7.36 -16.97
N GLU A 64 -7.88 -7.63 -18.16
CA GLU A 64 -6.43 -7.74 -18.38
C GLU A 64 -5.69 -6.40 -18.27
N LYS A 65 -6.40 -5.28 -18.47
CA LYS A 65 -5.87 -3.92 -18.37
C LYS A 65 -5.08 -3.71 -17.06
N LEU A 66 -3.93 -3.05 -17.16
CA LEU A 66 -3.12 -2.63 -16.00
C LEU A 66 -3.34 -1.15 -15.73
N ALA A 67 -3.40 -0.72 -14.46
CA ALA A 67 -3.27 0.70 -14.15
C ALA A 67 -1.81 1.15 -14.15
N ILE A 68 -0.90 0.27 -13.73
CA ILE A 68 0.56 0.48 -13.70
C ILE A 68 1.20 -0.62 -14.55
N HIS A 69 1.95 -0.22 -15.57
CA HIS A 69 2.54 -1.16 -16.55
C HIS A 69 3.96 -1.62 -16.17
N GLU A 70 4.64 -0.86 -15.32
CA GLU A 70 6.00 -1.15 -14.88
C GLU A 70 5.99 -2.27 -13.84
N ASP A 71 7.00 -3.14 -13.90
CA ASP A 71 7.24 -4.12 -12.86
C ASP A 71 7.73 -3.35 -11.62
N VAL A 72 6.82 -3.05 -10.69
CA VAL A 72 7.13 -2.35 -9.42
C VAL A 72 7.84 -3.32 -8.46
N SER A 73 8.79 -4.10 -8.98
CA SER A 73 9.60 -5.08 -8.27
C SER A 73 10.80 -4.41 -7.56
N GLU A 74 10.61 -3.19 -7.05
CA GLU A 74 11.60 -2.62 -6.14
C GLU A 74 11.47 -3.33 -4.80
N LYS A 75 12.49 -4.16 -4.50
CA LYS A 75 12.55 -4.86 -3.23
C LYS A 75 12.70 -3.83 -2.11
N ILE A 76 11.67 -3.72 -1.27
CA ILE A 76 11.73 -2.87 -0.09
C ILE A 76 12.74 -3.47 0.91
N SER A 77 13.85 -2.78 1.09
CA SER A 77 14.83 -3.09 2.14
C SER A 77 14.24 -2.77 3.50
N LYS A 78 14.37 -3.71 4.44
CA LYS A 78 13.89 -3.52 5.80
C LYS A 78 14.84 -2.57 6.54
N LEU A 79 14.31 -1.49 7.11
CA LEU A 79 15.05 -0.60 7.99
C LEU A 79 15.47 -1.32 9.28
N ASP A 80 16.64 -0.96 9.80
CA ASP A 80 17.12 -1.40 11.10
C ASP A 80 16.56 -0.51 12.22
N SER A 81 16.87 -0.85 13.48
CA SER A 81 16.41 -0.09 14.64
C SER A 81 17.11 1.26 14.82
N ASN A 82 18.08 1.60 13.97
CA ASN A 82 18.86 2.84 14.05
C ASN A 82 18.34 3.92 13.10
N ALA A 83 17.13 3.75 12.56
CA ALA A 83 16.49 4.73 11.70
C ALA A 83 16.47 6.13 12.34
N LYS A 84 16.76 7.15 11.55
CA LYS A 84 16.86 8.55 11.97
C LYS A 84 15.61 9.07 12.69
N TYR A 85 14.43 8.65 12.25
CA TYR A 85 13.16 9.02 12.87
C TYR A 85 12.39 7.79 13.32
N VAL A 86 11.90 7.82 14.56
CA VAL A 86 11.24 6.69 15.20
C VAL A 86 10.01 7.18 15.96
N ASN A 87 8.87 6.55 15.71
CA ASN A 87 7.65 6.75 16.48
C ASN A 87 7.23 5.43 17.14
N SER A 88 7.26 5.39 18.46
CA SER A 88 7.05 4.17 19.25
C SER A 88 5.73 4.21 20.02
N ASN A 89 5.33 3.07 20.59
CA ASN A 89 4.13 2.94 21.41
C ASN A 89 2.81 3.23 20.67
N LEU A 90 2.81 3.03 19.35
CA LEU A 90 1.63 3.21 18.52
C LEU A 90 0.63 2.09 18.81
N LYS A 91 -0.57 2.47 19.25
CA LYS A 91 -1.65 1.54 19.58
C LYS A 91 -2.86 1.80 18.70
N PRO A 92 -3.49 0.76 18.14
CA PRO A 92 -4.72 0.92 17.39
C PRO A 92 -5.87 1.32 18.33
N LYS A 93 -6.72 2.23 17.87
CA LYS A 93 -7.98 2.58 18.51
C LYS A 93 -9.07 1.62 18.06
N ARG A 94 -10.19 1.56 18.79
CA ARG A 94 -11.36 0.77 18.40
C ARG A 94 -11.87 1.12 16.99
N SER A 95 -11.80 2.40 16.62
CA SER A 95 -12.16 2.90 15.27
C SER A 95 -11.23 2.43 14.16
N ASP A 96 -10.02 1.96 14.50
CA ASP A 96 -9.03 1.53 13.53
C ASP A 96 -9.20 0.04 13.16
N LEU A 97 -10.12 -0.67 13.82
CA LEU A 97 -10.38 -2.09 13.61
C LEU A 97 -11.49 -2.28 12.58
N VAL A 98 -11.28 -3.21 11.64
CA VAL A 98 -12.29 -3.70 10.70
C VAL A 98 -13.05 -4.89 11.30
N MET A 99 -14.10 -5.37 10.61
CA MET A 99 -15.02 -6.39 11.13
C MET A 99 -14.35 -7.69 11.62
N ASN A 100 -13.22 -8.08 11.03
CA ASN A 100 -12.43 -9.24 11.44
C ASN A 100 -11.48 -8.97 12.62
N GLN A 101 -11.65 -7.84 13.33
CA GLN A 101 -10.84 -7.38 14.45
C GLN A 101 -9.36 -7.10 14.13
N HIS A 102 -9.00 -6.99 12.85
CA HIS A 102 -7.68 -6.52 12.45
C HIS A 102 -7.67 -5.01 12.26
N VAL A 103 -6.48 -4.42 12.39
CA VAL A 103 -6.23 -3.02 12.06
C VAL A 103 -6.39 -2.81 10.55
N ASN A 104 -7.09 -1.75 10.17
CA ASN A 104 -7.28 -1.35 8.78
C ASN A 104 -5.93 -1.01 8.12
N ASN A 105 -5.71 -1.48 6.88
CA ASN A 105 -4.51 -1.20 6.09
C ASN A 105 -4.16 0.30 5.98
N VAL A 106 -5.16 1.18 5.99
CA VAL A 106 -4.96 2.65 5.98
C VAL A 106 -4.31 3.16 7.27
N LYS A 107 -4.55 2.51 8.41
CA LYS A 107 -3.97 2.95 9.69
C LYS A 107 -2.45 2.82 9.70
N TYR A 108 -1.90 1.78 9.06
CA TYR A 108 -0.45 1.64 8.88
C TYR A 108 0.15 2.81 8.10
N VAL A 109 -0.52 3.26 7.03
CA VAL A 109 -0.09 4.43 6.24
C VAL A 109 -0.08 5.69 7.09
N ARG A 110 -1.10 5.89 7.93
CA ARG A 110 -1.14 7.05 8.84
C ARG A 110 0.03 7.04 9.83
N TRP A 111 0.34 5.89 10.43
CA TRP A 111 1.50 5.76 11.32
C TRP A 111 2.82 6.04 10.61
N MET A 112 2.96 5.60 9.35
CA MET A 112 4.13 5.92 8.53
C MET A 112 4.25 7.43 8.29
N LEU A 113 3.16 8.09 7.86
CA LEU A 113 3.14 9.53 7.61
C LEU A 113 3.43 10.35 8.88
N GLU A 114 2.92 9.94 10.03
CA GLU A 114 3.18 10.57 11.35
C GLU A 114 4.65 10.46 11.81
N THR A 115 5.46 9.61 11.16
CA THR A 115 6.89 9.44 11.47
C THR A 115 7.78 10.24 10.52
N ILE A 116 7.23 10.72 9.40
CA ILE A 116 7.94 11.60 8.48
C ILE A 116 7.98 13.01 9.09
N PRO A 117 9.14 13.68 9.18
CA PRO A 117 9.24 15.02 9.73
C PRO A 117 8.45 16.05 8.90
N ASP A 118 7.85 17.03 9.58
CA ASP A 118 7.04 18.09 8.95
C ASP A 118 7.81 18.84 7.84
N GLN A 119 9.11 19.08 8.04
CA GLN A 119 9.95 19.72 7.02
C GLN A 119 9.87 19.01 5.66
N PHE A 120 9.82 17.68 5.63
CA PHE A 120 9.67 16.93 4.38
C PHE A 120 8.27 17.06 3.80
N LEU A 121 7.23 17.02 4.66
CA LEU A 121 5.84 17.16 4.24
C LEU A 121 5.53 18.56 3.68
N GLU A 122 6.22 19.60 4.18
CA GLU A 122 6.07 20.98 3.72
C GLU A 122 6.85 21.28 2.44
N SER A 123 8.01 20.63 2.24
CA SER A 123 8.91 20.92 1.11
C SER A 123 8.76 19.97 -0.07
N HIS A 124 8.11 18.81 0.09
CA HIS A 124 7.98 17.79 -0.94
C HIS A 124 6.53 17.36 -1.15
N GLN A 125 6.23 16.86 -2.34
CA GLN A 125 4.96 16.22 -2.65
C GLN A 125 5.17 14.74 -2.94
N LEU A 126 4.24 13.91 -2.48
CA LEU A 126 4.26 12.47 -2.72
C LEU A 126 4.06 12.18 -4.21
N SER A 127 5.08 11.60 -4.86
CA SER A 127 5.01 11.15 -6.26
C SER A 127 4.60 9.69 -6.39
N GLY A 128 4.96 8.85 -5.42
CA GLY A 128 4.67 7.41 -5.42
C GLY A 128 4.85 6.78 -4.06
N ILE A 129 4.19 5.64 -3.83
CA ILE A 129 4.31 4.85 -2.60
C ILE A 129 4.19 3.37 -2.94
N ILE A 130 5.08 2.55 -2.39
CA ILE A 130 5.07 1.10 -2.52
C ILE A 130 4.94 0.52 -1.12
N LEU A 131 3.99 -0.40 -0.93
CA LEU A 131 3.67 -0.99 0.37
C LEU A 131 3.70 -2.51 0.29
N GLU A 132 4.45 -3.14 1.20
CA GLU A 132 4.47 -4.60 1.37
C GLU A 132 3.93 -4.99 2.76
N TYR A 133 2.73 -5.58 2.80
CA TYR A 133 2.10 -6.03 4.03
C TYR A 133 2.53 -7.46 4.37
N ARG A 134 3.21 -7.65 5.51
CA ARG A 134 3.73 -8.96 5.93
C ARG A 134 2.99 -9.61 7.12
N ARG A 135 2.32 -8.82 7.95
CA ARG A 135 1.64 -9.32 9.16
C ARG A 135 0.47 -8.43 9.56
N GLU A 136 -0.61 -9.07 9.98
CA GLU A 136 -1.79 -8.41 10.54
C GLU A 136 -1.53 -7.94 11.99
N CYS A 137 -2.16 -6.83 12.37
CA CYS A 137 -2.10 -6.26 13.71
C CYS A 137 -3.51 -6.34 14.33
N GLY A 138 -3.59 -6.79 15.57
CA GLY A 138 -4.79 -6.78 16.39
C GLY A 138 -4.81 -5.62 17.39
N SER A 139 -5.87 -5.54 18.18
CA SER A 139 -6.12 -4.44 19.13
C SER A 139 -5.12 -4.33 20.29
N SER A 140 -4.51 -5.44 20.69
CA SER A 140 -3.56 -5.50 21.80
C SER A 140 -2.11 -5.23 21.40
N ASN A 141 -1.83 -5.14 20.11
CA ASN A 141 -0.46 -4.97 19.64
C ASN A 141 0.01 -3.52 19.79
N ILE A 142 1.30 -3.39 20.06
CA ILE A 142 2.01 -2.12 20.09
C ILE A 142 2.98 -2.13 18.91
N VAL A 143 2.94 -1.07 18.11
CA VAL A 143 3.72 -0.92 16.88
C VAL A 143 4.75 0.19 17.05
N GLN A 144 5.87 0.04 16.35
CA GLN A 144 6.87 1.07 16.15
C GLN A 144 6.92 1.38 14.65
N SER A 145 6.92 2.66 14.30
CA SER A 145 7.15 3.15 12.94
C SER A 145 8.55 3.76 12.87
N LEU A 146 9.25 3.45 11.78
CA LEU A 146 10.63 3.83 11.52
C LEU A 146 10.67 4.55 10.17
N CYS A 147 11.42 5.65 10.09
CA CYS A 147 11.62 6.42 8.87
C CYS A 147 13.10 6.79 8.75
N GLU A 148 13.67 6.44 7.60
CA GLU A 148 15.02 6.81 7.20
C GLU A 148 14.93 7.50 5.83
N PRO A 149 15.26 8.80 5.73
CA PRO A 149 15.37 9.48 4.44
C PRO A 149 16.51 8.86 3.63
N ASP A 150 16.24 8.57 2.36
CA ASP A 150 17.30 8.19 1.43
C ASP A 150 18.08 9.45 1.00
N GLU A 151 19.30 9.61 1.52
CA GLU A 151 20.16 10.76 1.21
C GLU A 151 20.71 10.69 -0.23
N ASP A 152 20.77 9.51 -0.85
CA ASP A 152 21.26 9.33 -2.23
C ASP A 152 20.21 9.74 -3.29
N GLY A 153 18.91 9.68 -2.96
CA GLY A 153 17.82 10.12 -3.84
C GLY A 153 17.73 11.65 -4.01
N ILE A 154 18.26 12.41 -3.07
CA ILE A 154 18.28 13.89 -3.10
C ILE A 154 19.33 14.40 -4.12
N LEU A 155 20.41 13.64 -4.34
CA LEU A 155 21.47 14.04 -5.28
C LEU A 155 21.11 13.82 -6.76
N ASN A 156 20.20 12.89 -7.07
CA ASN A 156 19.77 12.61 -8.45
C ASN A 156 18.59 13.48 -8.95
N SER A 157 17.94 14.23 -8.07
CA SER A 157 16.85 15.16 -8.42
C SER A 157 17.27 16.63 -8.44
N GLY A 158 18.59 16.90 -8.46
CA GLY A 158 19.19 18.22 -8.61
C GLY A 158 18.97 18.89 -9.97
N LEU A 159 17.74 18.93 -10.47
CA LEU A 159 17.29 19.96 -11.42
C LEU A 159 16.61 21.05 -10.59
N LYS A 160 17.40 22.06 -10.20
CA LYS A 160 16.86 23.37 -9.82
C LYS A 160 15.93 23.83 -10.95
N GLN A 161 14.63 23.88 -10.70
CA GLN A 161 13.73 24.68 -11.52
C GLN A 161 13.94 26.15 -11.15
N ILE A 162 14.42 26.91 -12.14
CA ILE A 162 14.31 28.37 -12.23
C ILE A 162 12.84 28.71 -12.50
#